data_AF-A0A0A8X0D6-F1
#
_entry.id   AF-A0A0A8X0D6-F1
#
_cell.length_a   1.000
_cell.length_b   1.000
_cell.length_c   1.000
_cell.angle_alpha   90.00
_cell.angle_beta   90.00
_cell.angle_gamma   90.00
#
_symmetry.space_group_name_H-M   'P 1'
#
loop_
_entity.id
_entity.type
_entity.pdbx_description
1 polymer ?
#
loop_
_entity_poly.entity_id
_entity_poly.type
_entity_poly.pdbx_seq_one_letter_code
_entity_poly.pdbx_strand_id
1 'polypeptide(L)'
;MRFLKNVFLFFLASLLLMLTIMFLNDMFHLGISDNDIDIFLGPSIMLIYFWIASPDLRKQFYAQFIRVKAFDRVIMLPVLLALMELFFVYSYFYFPTLFDKEPFSIGSAQYMGHQELTTAGEILLIGIIGPFSEEFLFRFFLIVYLPYLALYHTFIKKSHVTKKHVNKKVFKPFIFIESVANKIYYRVFEMNDKKIISSWVILVSFFFALVHGPDIYSFPLYFIPGILFSFVYLKYGFLASWICHGTSNAFSGIVNSIFISLLNR
;
A
#
# COMPACT_ATOMS: atom_id res chain seq x y z
N MET A 1 23.59 23.96 -1.24
CA MET A 1 23.78 23.22 -2.51
C MET A 1 23.07 21.86 -2.57
N ARG A 2 23.23 20.95 -1.59
CA ARG A 2 22.57 19.62 -1.63
C ARG A 2 21.04 19.66 -1.68
N PHE A 3 20.41 20.55 -0.91
CA PHE A 3 18.96 20.74 -0.93
C PHE A 3 18.46 21.21 -2.31
N LEU A 4 19.03 22.28 -2.85
CA LEU A 4 18.73 22.79 -4.19
C LEU A 4 18.90 21.72 -5.29
N LYS A 5 19.97 20.92 -5.22
CA LYS A 5 20.19 19.78 -6.12
C LYS A 5 19.05 18.75 -6.01
N ASN A 6 18.64 18.39 -4.80
CA ASN A 6 17.57 17.42 -4.58
C ASN A 6 16.21 17.94 -5.09
N VAL A 7 15.92 19.23 -4.86
CA VAL A 7 14.71 19.88 -5.37
C VAL A 7 14.72 19.88 -6.91
N PHE A 8 15.84 20.27 -7.53
CA PHE A 8 15.97 20.24 -8.99
C PHE A 8 15.81 18.82 -9.56
N LEU A 9 16.49 17.83 -8.97
CA LEU A 9 16.35 16.42 -9.39
C LEU A 9 14.92 15.92 -9.24
N PHE A 10 14.21 16.35 -8.20
CA PHE A 10 12.81 15.98 -7.98
C PHE A 10 11.91 16.53 -9.08
N PHE A 11 12.04 17.83 -9.41
CA PHE A 11 11.29 18.42 -10.51
C PHE A 11 11.62 17.76 -11.84
N LEU A 12 12.90 17.52 -12.14
CA LEU A 12 13.33 16.86 -13.36
C LEU A 12 12.77 15.43 -13.47
N ALA A 13 12.87 14.64 -12.41
CA ALA A 13 12.36 13.27 -12.40
C ALA A 13 10.83 13.21 -12.54
N SER A 14 10.11 14.13 -11.89
CA SER A 14 8.65 14.22 -12.00
C SER A 14 8.22 14.63 -13.41
N LEU A 15 8.91 15.59 -14.03
CA LEU A 15 8.68 16.00 -15.41
C LEU A 15 8.94 14.84 -16.39
N LEU A 16 10.07 14.15 -16.23
CA LEU A 16 10.41 13.00 -17.07
C LEU A 16 9.39 11.86 -16.92
N LEU A 17 8.92 11.58 -15.69
CA LEU A 17 7.89 10.58 -15.47
C LEU A 17 6.59 10.97 -16.21
N MET A 18 6.14 12.21 -16.06
CA MET A 18 4.93 12.71 -16.72
C MET A 18 5.06 12.63 -18.25
N LEU A 19 6.17 13.12 -18.81
CA LEU A 19 6.45 13.02 -20.25
C LEU A 19 6.50 11.56 -20.73
N THR A 20 7.05 10.65 -19.92
CA THR A 20 7.08 9.23 -20.26
C THR A 20 5.67 8.64 -20.29
N ILE A 21 4.83 8.94 -19.29
CA ILE A 21 3.44 8.46 -19.25
C ILE A 21 2.65 9.00 -20.44
N MET A 22 2.75 10.31 -20.73
CA MET A 22 2.09 10.93 -21.89
C MET A 22 2.56 10.29 -23.20
N PHE A 23 3.88 10.12 -23.37
CA PHE A 23 4.44 9.46 -24.55
C PHE A 23 3.95 8.02 -24.71
N LEU A 24 3.91 7.24 -23.62
CA LEU A 24 3.38 5.87 -23.65
C LEU A 24 1.88 5.87 -23.97
N ASN A 25 1.12 6.82 -23.42
CA ASN A 25 -0.31 6.96 -23.70
C ASN A 25 -0.57 7.23 -25.19
N ASP A 26 0.17 8.16 -25.79
CA ASP A 26 0.04 8.52 -27.20
C ASP A 26 0.54 7.40 -28.12
N MET A 27 1.70 6.79 -27.81
CA MET A 27 2.31 5.74 -28.62
C MET A 27 1.48 4.46 -28.65
N PHE A 28 0.95 4.05 -27.49
CA PHE A 28 0.23 2.78 -27.34
C PHE A 28 -1.29 2.96 -27.29
N HIS A 29 -1.77 4.19 -27.47
CA HIS A 29 -3.19 4.55 -27.38
C HIS A 29 -3.83 4.01 -26.08
N LEU A 30 -3.17 4.23 -24.94
CA LEU A 30 -3.56 3.58 -23.68
C LEU A 30 -4.92 4.05 -23.16
N GLY A 31 -5.37 5.25 -23.54
CA GLY A 31 -6.66 5.81 -23.16
C GLY A 31 -6.64 6.50 -21.79
N ILE A 32 -5.46 6.83 -21.28
CA ILE A 32 -5.28 7.49 -19.99
C ILE A 32 -5.74 8.95 -20.13
N SER A 33 -6.75 9.35 -19.35
CA SER A 33 -7.24 10.73 -19.31
C SER A 33 -6.43 11.60 -18.34
N ASP A 34 -6.56 12.92 -18.43
CA ASP A 34 -5.92 13.86 -17.50
C ASP A 34 -6.31 13.58 -16.04
N ASN A 35 -7.56 13.17 -15.80
CA ASN A 35 -8.05 12.82 -14.46
C ASN A 35 -7.39 11.54 -13.92
N ASP A 36 -7.13 10.55 -14.79
CA ASP A 36 -6.42 9.33 -14.41
C ASP A 36 -4.97 9.65 -14.06
N ILE A 37 -4.35 10.57 -14.81
CA ILE A 37 -2.99 11.03 -14.52
C ILE A 37 -2.94 11.61 -13.09
N ASP A 38 -3.84 12.49 -12.70
CA ASP A 38 -3.78 13.14 -11.38
C ASP A 38 -3.88 12.14 -10.20
N ILE A 39 -4.77 11.14 -10.31
CA ILE A 39 -5.00 10.13 -9.25
C ILE A 39 -3.77 9.26 -9.02
N PHE A 40 -3.01 8.93 -10.08
CA PHE A 40 -1.88 8.01 -10.01
C PHE A 40 -0.50 8.70 -10.02
N LEU A 41 -0.39 9.90 -10.57
CA LEU A 41 0.85 10.69 -10.64
C LEU A 41 1.17 11.32 -9.28
N GLY A 42 0.17 11.76 -8.50
CA GLY A 42 0.37 12.33 -7.17
C GLY A 42 1.19 11.41 -6.25
N PRO A 43 0.74 10.16 -6.00
CA PRO A 43 1.51 9.19 -5.24
C PRO A 43 2.89 8.88 -5.85
N SER A 44 2.99 8.75 -7.18
CA SER A 44 4.26 8.49 -7.88
C SER A 44 5.27 9.63 -7.72
N ILE A 45 4.81 10.87 -7.73
CA ILE A 45 5.63 12.06 -7.46
C ILE A 45 6.07 12.06 -5.99
N MET A 46 5.18 11.74 -5.05
CA MET A 46 5.54 11.61 -3.63
C MET A 46 6.63 10.54 -3.42
N LEU A 47 6.57 9.45 -4.17
CA LEU A 47 7.57 8.38 -4.19
C LEU A 47 8.92 8.84 -4.75
N ILE A 48 8.91 9.62 -5.83
CA ILE A 48 10.13 10.21 -6.40
C ILE A 48 10.77 11.20 -5.42
N TYR A 49 9.95 12.06 -4.81
CA TYR A 49 10.41 13.00 -3.77
C TYR A 49 11.05 12.26 -2.62
N PHE A 50 10.35 11.26 -2.09
CA PHE A 50 10.83 10.35 -1.08
C PHE A 50 12.20 9.76 -1.47
N TRP A 51 12.28 9.24 -2.69
CA TRP A 51 13.47 8.56 -3.17
C TRP A 51 14.63 9.53 -3.19
N ILE A 52 14.47 10.74 -3.71
CA ILE A 52 15.57 11.71 -3.83
C ILE A 52 15.94 12.31 -2.47
N ALA A 53 14.95 12.66 -1.65
CA ALA A 53 15.13 13.43 -0.43
C ALA A 53 15.69 12.62 0.74
N SER A 54 15.40 11.31 0.83
CA SER A 54 15.69 10.54 2.04
C SER A 54 16.51 9.25 1.79
N PRO A 55 17.85 9.33 1.87
CA PRO A 55 18.74 8.18 1.67
C PRO A 55 18.53 7.03 2.67
N ASP A 56 18.28 7.35 3.94
CA ASP A 56 18.06 6.36 4.99
C ASP A 56 16.79 5.57 4.73
N LEU A 57 15.77 6.26 4.22
CA LEU A 57 14.53 5.68 3.78
C LEU A 57 14.67 4.73 2.61
N ARG A 58 15.42 5.14 1.58
CA ARG A 58 15.74 4.25 0.46
C ARG A 58 16.40 2.97 0.96
N LYS A 59 17.36 3.08 1.89
CA LYS A 59 18.05 1.91 2.46
C LYS A 59 17.06 0.98 3.18
N GLN A 60 16.14 1.54 3.97
CA GLN A 60 15.09 0.76 4.63
C GLN A 60 14.13 0.13 3.62
N PHE A 61 13.70 0.88 2.60
CA PHE A 61 12.86 0.35 1.52
C PHE A 61 13.52 -0.83 0.81
N TYR A 62 14.78 -0.71 0.43
CA TYR A 62 15.54 -1.81 -0.19
C TYR A 62 15.62 -3.04 0.70
N ALA A 63 15.81 -2.85 2.02
CA ALA A 63 15.83 -3.96 2.97
C ALA A 63 14.46 -4.66 3.10
N GLN A 64 13.36 -3.94 2.84
CA GLN A 64 12.01 -4.48 2.86
C GLN A 64 11.51 -4.91 1.47
N PHE A 65 12.24 -4.61 0.39
CA PHE A 65 11.75 -4.82 -0.97
C PHE A 65 11.52 -6.31 -1.24
N ILE A 66 12.51 -7.13 -0.91
CA ILE A 66 12.44 -8.59 -0.91
C ILE A 66 13.04 -9.08 0.42
N ARG A 67 12.25 -9.77 1.23
CA ARG A 67 12.66 -10.21 2.58
C ARG A 67 13.15 -11.65 2.64
N VAL A 68 12.89 -12.44 1.61
CA VAL A 68 13.29 -13.85 1.55
C VAL A 68 14.03 -14.14 0.24
N LYS A 69 14.97 -15.09 0.28
CA LYS A 69 15.75 -15.49 -0.91
C LYS A 69 14.99 -16.41 -1.88
N ALA A 70 13.88 -17.00 -1.44
CA ALA A 70 13.05 -17.90 -2.25
C ALA A 70 12.18 -17.10 -3.23
N PHE A 71 12.77 -16.73 -4.37
CA PHE A 71 12.16 -15.83 -5.35
C PHE A 71 10.91 -16.42 -6.01
N ASP A 72 10.89 -17.73 -6.24
CA ASP A 72 9.72 -18.50 -6.65
C ASP A 72 8.51 -18.23 -5.74
N ARG A 73 8.72 -18.23 -4.42
CA ARG A 73 7.68 -17.95 -3.43
C ARG A 73 7.33 -16.47 -3.33
N VAL A 74 8.22 -15.57 -3.73
CA VAL A 74 7.97 -14.12 -3.78
C VAL A 74 7.08 -13.75 -4.97
N ILE A 75 7.01 -14.59 -6.00
CA ILE A 75 6.20 -14.34 -7.19
C ILE A 75 4.98 -15.25 -7.24
N MET A 76 5.17 -16.58 -7.28
CA MET A 76 4.07 -17.52 -7.57
C MET A 76 3.03 -17.56 -6.46
N LEU A 77 3.47 -17.54 -5.19
CA LEU A 77 2.54 -17.63 -4.08
C LEU A 77 1.62 -16.39 -3.98
N PRO A 78 2.13 -15.14 -4.09
CA PRO A 78 1.27 -13.97 -4.21
C PRO A 78 0.24 -14.04 -5.32
N VAL A 79 0.62 -14.53 -6.51
CA VAL A 79 -0.32 -14.70 -7.63
C VAL A 79 -1.44 -15.69 -7.25
N LEU A 80 -1.09 -16.84 -6.67
CA LEU A 80 -2.08 -17.83 -6.23
C LEU A 80 -2.99 -17.29 -5.12
N LEU A 81 -2.41 -16.57 -4.15
CA LEU A 81 -3.17 -15.96 -3.04
C LEU A 81 -4.12 -14.88 -3.55
N ALA A 82 -3.70 -14.07 -4.51
CA ALA A 82 -4.53 -13.06 -5.17
C ALA A 82 -5.73 -13.69 -5.88
N LEU A 83 -5.50 -14.72 -6.71
CA LEU A 83 -6.59 -15.41 -7.40
C LEU A 83 -7.56 -16.05 -6.40
N MET A 84 -7.05 -16.72 -5.36
CA MET A 84 -7.88 -17.31 -4.32
C MET A 84 -8.70 -16.25 -3.58
N GLU A 85 -8.08 -15.12 -3.22
CA GLU A 85 -8.73 -13.97 -2.58
C GLU A 85 -9.85 -13.40 -3.46
N LEU A 86 -9.62 -13.20 -4.76
CA LEU A 86 -10.66 -12.77 -5.69
C LEU A 86 -11.87 -13.70 -5.66
N PHE A 87 -11.67 -15.01 -5.72
CA PHE A 87 -12.79 -15.96 -5.64
C PHE A 87 -13.55 -15.84 -4.32
N PHE A 88 -12.87 -15.62 -3.19
CA PHE A 88 -13.53 -15.38 -1.90
C PHE A 88 -14.32 -14.07 -1.88
N VAL A 89 -13.72 -12.97 -2.37
CA VAL A 89 -14.35 -11.65 -2.41
C VAL A 89 -15.58 -11.65 -3.31
N TYR A 90 -15.49 -12.23 -4.52
CA TYR A 90 -16.63 -12.33 -5.42
C TYR A 90 -17.71 -13.30 -4.93
N SER A 91 -17.34 -14.38 -4.23
CA SER A 91 -18.33 -15.25 -3.57
C SER A 91 -19.14 -14.48 -2.52
N TYR A 92 -18.48 -13.63 -1.73
CA TYR A 92 -19.16 -12.79 -0.76
C TYR A 92 -20.00 -11.69 -1.43
N PHE A 93 -19.43 -11.00 -2.43
CA PHE A 93 -20.10 -9.95 -3.19
C PHE A 93 -21.42 -10.43 -3.83
N TYR A 94 -21.39 -11.61 -4.44
CA TYR A 94 -22.55 -12.22 -5.10
C TYR A 94 -23.43 -13.07 -4.18
N PHE A 95 -23.09 -13.25 -2.90
CA PHE A 95 -23.86 -14.07 -1.97
C PHE A 95 -25.37 -13.72 -1.92
N PRO A 96 -25.80 -12.45 -1.94
CA PRO A 96 -27.22 -12.10 -1.96
C PRO A 96 -27.98 -12.62 -3.19
N THR A 97 -27.30 -12.75 -4.33
CA THR A 97 -27.89 -13.22 -5.60
C THR A 97 -28.43 -14.65 -5.50
N LEU A 98 -27.89 -15.46 -4.57
CA LEU A 98 -28.40 -16.81 -4.28
C LEU A 98 -29.82 -16.79 -3.69
N PHE A 99 -30.31 -15.61 -3.29
CA PHE A 99 -31.63 -15.38 -2.69
C PHE A 99 -32.45 -14.34 -3.47
N ASP A 100 -32.21 -14.22 -4.79
CA ASP A 100 -32.88 -13.26 -5.69
C ASP A 100 -32.77 -11.79 -5.25
N LYS A 101 -31.64 -11.44 -4.60
CA LYS A 101 -31.31 -10.06 -4.22
C LYS A 101 -30.15 -9.53 -5.07
N GLU A 102 -30.12 -8.22 -5.22
CA GLU A 102 -28.99 -7.54 -5.86
C GLU A 102 -27.67 -7.86 -5.13
N PRO A 103 -26.55 -8.00 -5.87
CA PRO A 103 -25.21 -8.12 -5.27
C PRO A 103 -24.95 -6.98 -4.29
N PHE A 104 -24.00 -7.20 -3.37
CA PHE A 104 -23.57 -6.11 -2.50
C PHE A 104 -23.04 -4.92 -3.32
N SER A 105 -23.06 -3.73 -2.73
CA SER A 105 -22.41 -2.57 -3.32
C SER A 105 -20.88 -2.74 -3.31
N ILE A 106 -20.21 -1.93 -4.10
CA ILE A 106 -18.77 -1.69 -3.97
C ILE A 106 -18.54 -0.32 -3.32
N GLY A 107 -17.32 -0.06 -2.88
CA GLY A 107 -16.92 1.22 -2.33
C GLY A 107 -17.02 2.36 -3.35
N SER A 108 -17.42 3.54 -2.88
CA SER A 108 -17.71 4.71 -3.74
C SER A 108 -16.47 5.31 -4.41
N ALA A 109 -15.28 5.01 -3.88
CA ALA A 109 -14.01 5.48 -4.44
C ALA A 109 -13.29 4.39 -5.25
N GLN A 110 -13.99 3.30 -5.58
CA GLN A 110 -13.44 2.24 -6.43
C GLN A 110 -13.45 2.66 -7.89
N TYR A 111 -12.37 2.33 -8.60
CA TYR A 111 -12.33 2.48 -10.04
C TYR A 111 -13.34 1.54 -10.72
N MET A 112 -14.21 2.10 -11.57
CA MET A 112 -15.34 1.39 -12.20
C MET A 112 -15.18 1.13 -13.69
N GLY A 113 -13.99 1.38 -14.26
CA GLY A 113 -13.78 1.35 -15.70
C GLY A 113 -14.27 2.65 -16.35
N HIS A 114 -13.43 3.22 -17.21
CA HIS A 114 -13.82 4.28 -18.14
C HIS A 114 -13.78 3.68 -19.55
N GLN A 115 -14.78 4.00 -20.38
CA GLN A 115 -14.92 3.44 -21.74
C GLN A 115 -13.73 3.75 -22.66
N GLU A 116 -12.88 4.70 -22.29
CA GLU A 116 -11.73 5.15 -23.08
C GLU A 116 -10.44 4.37 -22.79
N LEU A 117 -10.34 3.69 -21.64
CA LEU A 117 -9.14 2.99 -21.20
C LEU A 117 -9.01 1.63 -21.89
N THR A 118 -7.88 1.40 -22.55
CA THR A 118 -7.57 0.09 -23.14
C THR A 118 -7.18 -0.91 -22.05
N THR A 119 -7.30 -2.21 -22.33
CA THR A 119 -6.83 -3.27 -21.40
C THR A 119 -5.37 -3.09 -20.98
N ALA A 120 -4.50 -2.65 -21.89
CA ALA A 120 -3.10 -2.37 -21.57
C ALA A 120 -2.96 -1.17 -20.61
N GLY A 121 -3.75 -0.12 -20.82
CA GLY A 121 -3.83 1.03 -19.92
C GLY A 121 -4.37 0.65 -18.54
N GLU A 122 -5.42 -0.17 -18.47
CA GLU A 122 -5.98 -0.68 -17.21
C GLU A 122 -4.95 -1.52 -16.44
N ILE A 123 -4.24 -2.43 -17.11
CA ILE A 123 -3.19 -3.22 -16.47
C ILE A 123 -2.08 -2.31 -15.94
N LEU A 124 -1.65 -1.31 -16.71
CA LEU A 124 -0.59 -0.39 -16.30
C LEU A 124 -1.02 0.44 -15.08
N LEU A 125 -2.19 1.05 -15.12
CA LEU A 125 -2.67 1.94 -14.06
C LEU A 125 -3.12 1.16 -12.83
N ILE A 126 -4.02 0.20 -13.01
CA ILE A 126 -4.76 -0.47 -11.92
C ILE A 126 -4.03 -1.73 -11.47
N GLY A 127 -3.29 -2.40 -12.36
CA GLY A 127 -2.51 -3.60 -12.04
C GLY A 127 -1.07 -3.33 -11.58
N ILE A 128 -0.48 -2.18 -11.93
CA ILE A 128 0.93 -1.88 -11.64
C ILE A 128 1.07 -0.62 -10.77
N ILE A 129 0.69 0.56 -11.28
CA ILE A 129 1.01 1.85 -10.64
C ILE A 129 0.19 2.10 -9.36
N GLY A 130 -1.13 1.87 -9.41
CA GLY A 130 -2.02 1.99 -8.26
C GLY A 130 -1.60 1.08 -7.11
N PRO A 131 -1.49 -0.25 -7.34
CA PRO A 131 -0.99 -1.19 -6.36
C PRO A 131 0.37 -0.81 -5.79
N PHE A 132 1.32 -0.36 -6.61
CA PHE A 132 2.63 0.09 -6.10
C PHE A 132 2.47 1.22 -5.08
N SER A 133 1.65 2.22 -5.43
CA SER A 133 1.42 3.42 -4.63
C SER A 133 0.74 3.09 -3.31
N GLU A 134 -0.31 2.28 -3.36
CA GLU A 134 -1.05 1.83 -2.18
C GLU A 134 -0.20 0.93 -1.30
N GLU A 135 0.52 -0.03 -1.86
CA GLU A 135 1.46 -0.86 -1.10
C GLU A 135 2.54 -0.03 -0.44
N PHE A 136 3.03 1.00 -1.12
CA PHE A 136 4.05 1.86 -0.55
C PHE A 136 3.50 2.66 0.63
N LEU A 137 2.33 3.26 0.47
CA LEU A 137 1.72 4.05 1.51
C LEU A 137 1.30 3.18 2.70
N PHE A 138 0.49 2.16 2.47
CA PHE A 138 -0.11 1.39 3.56
C PHE A 138 0.86 0.38 4.16
N ARG A 139 1.70 -0.28 3.36
CA ARG A 139 2.55 -1.38 3.86
C ARG A 139 3.93 -0.87 4.20
N PHE A 140 4.65 -0.28 3.26
CA PHE A 140 5.98 0.22 3.59
C PHE A 140 5.93 1.41 4.56
N PHE A 141 5.16 2.45 4.25
CA PHE A 141 5.17 3.69 5.01
C PHE A 141 4.43 3.54 6.34
N LEU A 142 3.17 3.10 6.36
CA LEU A 142 2.38 3.03 7.60
C LEU A 142 2.72 1.82 8.51
N ILE A 143 3.04 0.64 7.97
CA ILE A 143 3.37 -0.53 8.82
C ILE A 143 4.82 -0.49 9.33
N VAL A 144 5.78 -0.08 8.51
CA VAL A 144 7.20 -0.16 8.89
C VAL A 144 7.81 1.21 9.18
N TYR A 145 7.75 2.11 8.22
CA TYR A 145 8.59 3.31 8.29
C TYR A 145 8.10 4.34 9.30
N LEU A 146 6.81 4.65 9.34
CA LEU A 146 6.24 5.63 10.26
C LEU A 146 6.43 5.18 11.72
N PRO A 147 6.14 3.91 12.11
CA PRO A 147 6.49 3.42 13.43
C PRO A 147 7.99 3.47 13.71
N TYR A 148 8.83 3.09 12.74
CA TYR A 148 10.28 3.18 12.89
C TYR A 148 10.74 4.63 13.16
N LEU A 149 10.29 5.60 12.37
CA LEU A 149 10.60 7.01 12.55
C LEU A 149 10.12 7.56 13.89
N ALA A 150 8.84 7.36 14.18
CA ALA A 150 8.19 7.88 15.37
C ALA A 150 8.91 7.39 16.63
N LEU A 151 9.45 6.18 16.59
CA LEU A 151 10.12 5.56 17.72
C LEU A 151 11.64 5.85 17.76
N TYR A 152 12.32 5.78 16.62
CA TYR A 152 13.77 5.98 16.52
C TYR A 152 14.19 7.45 16.71
N HIS A 153 13.53 8.39 16.03
CA HIS A 153 13.91 9.81 16.08
C HIS A 153 13.37 10.54 17.30
N THR A 154 12.15 10.20 17.74
CA THR A 154 11.48 10.95 18.81
C THR A 154 12.00 10.54 20.19
N PHE A 155 12.42 9.28 20.40
CA PHE A 155 12.66 8.74 21.73
C PHE A 155 14.07 8.16 21.94
N ILE A 156 14.61 7.37 21.01
CA ILE A 156 15.93 6.73 21.20
C ILE A 156 17.07 7.73 21.07
N LYS A 157 17.07 8.54 19.99
CA LYS A 157 18.15 9.52 19.76
C LYS A 157 18.12 10.68 20.78
N LYS A 158 16.94 11.05 21.28
CA LYS A 158 16.80 12.09 22.32
C LYS A 158 17.22 11.59 23.70
N SER A 159 16.87 10.36 24.11
CA SER A 159 17.23 9.77 25.41
C SER A 159 18.76 9.75 25.66
N HIS A 160 19.57 9.48 24.63
CA HIS A 160 21.03 9.56 24.75
C HIS A 160 21.58 10.99 24.88
N VAL A 161 20.89 11.98 24.31
CA VAL A 161 21.31 13.40 24.37
C VAL A 161 20.84 14.04 25.68
N THR A 162 19.64 13.74 26.17
CA THR A 162 19.09 14.29 27.42
C THR A 162 19.75 13.72 28.66
N LYS A 163 20.25 12.47 28.65
CA LYS A 163 21.05 11.93 29.77
C LYS A 163 22.30 12.76 30.09
N LYS A 164 22.83 13.52 29.13
CA LYS A 164 24.04 14.34 29.34
C LYS A 164 23.74 15.68 30.02
N HIS A 165 22.52 16.23 29.88
CA HIS A 165 22.08 17.50 30.49
C HIS A 165 20.59 17.41 30.89
N VAL A 166 20.27 16.75 32.00
CA VAL A 166 18.89 16.76 32.53
C VAL A 166 18.66 18.05 33.31
N ASN A 167 18.14 19.06 32.62
CA ASN A 167 17.53 20.21 33.27
C ASN A 167 16.16 19.77 33.84
N LYS A 168 15.93 20.02 35.13
CA LYS A 168 14.92 19.38 36.01
C LYS A 168 13.44 19.77 35.75
N LYS A 169 13.06 20.21 34.55
CA LYS A 169 11.70 20.69 34.20
C LYS A 169 11.08 19.96 32.99
N VAL A 170 11.27 18.65 32.88
CA VAL A 170 10.57 17.85 31.85
C VAL A 170 9.18 17.47 32.36
N PHE A 171 8.16 17.83 31.58
CA PHE A 171 6.74 17.60 31.85
C PHE A 171 6.45 16.08 31.99
N LYS A 172 5.82 15.64 33.09
CA LYS A 172 5.53 14.21 33.39
C LYS A 172 4.90 13.40 32.24
N PRO A 173 3.93 13.92 31.45
CA PRO A 173 3.34 13.13 30.36
C PRO A 173 4.32 12.87 29.20
N PHE A 174 5.32 13.72 29.00
CA PHE A 174 6.35 13.48 27.97
C PHE A 174 7.22 12.27 28.33
N ILE A 175 7.58 12.12 29.60
CA ILE A 175 8.34 10.96 30.12
C ILE A 175 7.52 9.68 29.99
N PHE A 176 6.22 9.74 30.25
CA PHE A 176 5.32 8.58 30.08
C PHE A 176 5.24 8.15 28.61
N ILE A 177 5.01 9.10 27.69
CA ILE A 177 4.95 8.82 26.25
C ILE A 177 6.28 8.24 25.77
N GLU A 178 7.42 8.77 26.22
CA GLU A 178 8.75 8.25 25.89
C GLU A 178 8.96 6.82 26.39
N SER A 179 8.53 6.52 27.62
CA SER A 179 8.62 5.17 28.18
C SER A 179 7.77 4.16 27.39
N VAL A 180 6.52 4.54 27.07
CA VAL A 180 5.62 3.71 26.27
C VAL A 180 6.17 3.49 24.86
N ALA A 181 6.66 4.54 24.21
CA ALA A 181 7.24 4.46 22.89
C ALA A 181 8.48 3.55 22.84
N ASN A 182 9.43 3.71 23.76
CA ASN A 182 10.60 2.83 23.84
C ASN A 182 10.22 1.37 24.08
N LYS A 183 9.20 1.12 24.91
CA LYS A 183 8.67 -0.24 25.14
C LYS A 183 8.02 -0.82 23.88
N ILE A 184 7.26 -0.02 23.13
CA ILE A 184 6.67 -0.44 21.85
C ILE A 184 7.77 -0.72 20.83
N TYR A 185 8.77 0.15 20.72
CA TYR A 185 9.91 -0.05 19.83
C TYR A 185 10.60 -1.38 20.09
N TYR A 186 10.99 -1.62 21.34
CA TYR A 186 11.66 -2.85 21.72
C TYR A 186 10.79 -4.07 21.42
N ARG A 187 9.50 -4.02 21.76
CA ARG A 187 8.58 -5.14 21.48
C ARG A 187 8.41 -5.38 19.98
N VAL A 188 8.30 -4.35 19.16
CA VAL A 188 8.02 -4.48 17.72
C VAL A 188 9.27 -4.84 16.94
N PHE A 189 10.38 -4.11 17.12
CA PHE A 189 11.57 -4.22 16.27
C PHE A 189 12.64 -5.17 16.82
N GLU A 190 12.76 -5.31 18.13
CA GLU A 190 13.77 -6.21 18.73
C GLU A 190 13.16 -7.58 19.07
N MET A 191 11.99 -7.60 19.73
CA MET A 191 11.34 -8.85 20.12
C MET A 191 10.40 -9.45 19.07
N ASN A 192 10.04 -8.70 18.02
CA ASN A 192 9.04 -9.12 17.02
C ASN A 192 7.71 -9.60 17.63
N ASP A 193 7.15 -8.82 18.56
CA ASP A 193 5.90 -9.13 19.24
C ASP A 193 4.73 -9.19 18.26
N LYS A 194 4.35 -10.42 17.92
CA LYS A 194 3.31 -10.73 16.94
C LYS A 194 1.97 -10.09 17.29
N LYS A 195 1.62 -9.95 18.58
CA LYS A 195 0.32 -9.38 18.96
C LYS A 195 0.22 -7.91 18.58
N ILE A 196 1.27 -7.14 18.88
CA ILE A 196 1.30 -5.71 18.54
C ILE A 196 1.32 -5.53 17.03
N ILE A 197 2.14 -6.31 16.32
CA ILE A 197 2.23 -6.26 14.86
C ILE A 197 0.86 -6.59 14.24
N SER A 198 0.19 -7.65 14.69
CA SER A 198 -1.15 -8.02 14.20
C SER A 198 -2.19 -6.93 14.48
N SER A 199 -2.19 -6.33 15.68
CA SER A 199 -3.10 -5.21 15.98
C SER A 199 -2.83 -4.00 15.08
N TRP A 200 -1.57 -3.71 14.77
CA TRP A 200 -1.21 -2.62 13.86
C TRP A 200 -1.64 -2.92 12.42
N VAL A 201 -1.45 -4.16 11.96
CA VAL A 201 -1.94 -4.62 10.65
C VAL A 201 -3.44 -4.43 10.55
N ILE A 202 -4.21 -4.86 11.56
CA ILE A 202 -5.67 -4.68 11.60
C ILE A 202 -6.04 -3.20 11.45
N LEU A 203 -5.37 -2.30 12.20
CA LEU A 203 -5.65 -0.88 12.13
C LEU A 203 -5.34 -0.29 10.74
N VAL A 204 -4.20 -0.64 10.15
CA VAL A 204 -3.81 -0.16 8.82
C VAL A 204 -4.75 -0.71 7.74
N SER A 205 -5.12 -1.98 7.80
CA SER A 205 -6.08 -2.59 6.87
C SER A 205 -7.48 -1.99 7.02
N PHE A 206 -7.86 -1.55 8.21
CA PHE A 206 -9.10 -0.78 8.43
C PHE A 206 -9.05 0.56 7.70
N PHE A 207 -7.96 1.34 7.82
CA PHE A 207 -7.81 2.58 7.08
C PHE A 207 -7.73 2.36 5.56
N PHE A 208 -7.05 1.30 5.12
CA PHE A 208 -7.03 0.88 3.73
C PHE A 208 -8.44 0.61 3.20
N ALA A 209 -9.28 -0.08 3.97
CA ALA A 209 -10.68 -0.27 3.59
C ALA A 209 -11.44 1.05 3.50
N LEU A 210 -11.27 1.95 4.49
CA LEU A 210 -12.00 3.23 4.52
C LEU A 210 -11.68 4.15 3.35
N VAL A 211 -10.45 4.16 2.83
CA VAL A 211 -10.11 5.05 1.69
C VAL A 211 -10.83 4.67 0.40
N HIS A 212 -11.33 3.44 0.30
CA HIS A 212 -12.16 3.01 -0.83
C HIS A 212 -13.64 3.41 -0.70
N GLY A 213 -14.00 4.15 0.37
CA GLY A 213 -15.36 4.64 0.61
C GLY A 213 -16.42 3.54 0.75
N PRO A 214 -16.21 2.51 1.58
CA PRO A 214 -17.16 1.41 1.73
C PRO A 214 -18.37 1.81 2.55
N ASP A 215 -19.50 1.19 2.27
CA ASP A 215 -20.58 0.99 3.25
C ASP A 215 -20.31 -0.23 4.15
N ILE A 216 -21.26 -0.58 5.01
CA ILE A 216 -21.11 -1.70 5.95
C ILE A 216 -20.95 -3.06 5.25
N TYR A 217 -21.52 -3.23 4.06
CA TYR A 217 -21.52 -4.51 3.33
C TYR A 217 -20.31 -4.65 2.43
N SER A 218 -19.80 -3.55 1.89
CA SER A 218 -18.61 -3.50 1.05
C SER A 218 -17.32 -3.40 1.85
N PHE A 219 -17.35 -3.03 3.13
CA PHE A 219 -16.16 -2.93 3.98
C PHE A 219 -15.30 -4.22 3.97
N PRO A 220 -15.87 -5.45 4.10
CA PRO A 220 -15.09 -6.68 4.04
C PRO A 220 -14.37 -6.90 2.70
N LEU A 221 -14.90 -6.38 1.59
CA LEU A 221 -14.30 -6.49 0.25
C LEU A 221 -12.91 -5.85 0.19
N TYR A 222 -12.63 -4.86 1.06
CA TYR A 222 -11.36 -4.14 1.09
C TYR A 222 -10.52 -4.47 2.33
N PHE A 223 -11.18 -4.72 3.46
CA PHE A 223 -10.51 -5.03 4.70
C PHE A 223 -9.76 -6.38 4.62
N ILE A 224 -10.40 -7.41 4.08
CA ILE A 224 -9.81 -8.76 3.98
C ILE A 224 -8.58 -8.77 3.05
N PRO A 225 -8.63 -8.24 1.81
CA PRO A 225 -7.43 -8.09 0.98
C PRO A 225 -6.39 -7.23 1.68
N GLY A 226 -6.82 -6.16 2.37
CA GLY A 226 -5.97 -5.32 3.20
C GLY A 226 -5.09 -6.14 4.16
N ILE A 227 -5.69 -7.08 4.90
CA ILE A 227 -5.00 -7.99 5.83
C ILE A 227 -4.08 -8.95 5.08
N LEU A 228 -4.57 -9.54 3.98
CA LEU A 228 -3.80 -10.49 3.16
C LEU A 228 -2.52 -9.85 2.62
N PHE A 229 -2.63 -8.67 2.01
CA PHE A 229 -1.49 -7.95 1.46
C PHE A 229 -0.49 -7.58 2.57
N SER A 230 -0.97 -7.12 3.73
CA SER A 230 -0.09 -6.90 4.89
C SER A 230 0.63 -8.16 5.37
N PHE A 231 -0.04 -9.33 5.36
CA PHE A 231 0.60 -10.60 5.68
C PHE A 231 1.68 -10.98 4.65
N VAL A 232 1.36 -10.87 3.36
CA VAL A 232 2.30 -11.15 2.26
C VAL A 232 3.51 -10.21 2.36
N TYR A 233 3.28 -8.92 2.59
CA TYR A 233 4.32 -7.91 2.81
C TYR A 233 5.25 -8.27 3.97
N LEU A 234 4.69 -8.56 5.16
CA LEU A 234 5.48 -8.85 6.35
C LEU A 234 6.30 -10.14 6.22
N LYS A 235 5.84 -11.09 5.40
CA LYS A 235 6.51 -12.38 5.22
C LYS A 235 7.53 -12.39 4.08
N TYR A 236 7.20 -11.77 2.95
CA TYR A 236 7.95 -11.90 1.70
C TYR A 236 8.55 -10.57 1.20
N GLY A 237 8.03 -9.43 1.66
CA GLY A 237 8.50 -8.09 1.30
C GLY A 237 7.55 -7.34 0.38
N PHE A 238 7.94 -6.11 0.05
CA PHE A 238 7.18 -5.18 -0.78
C PHE A 238 6.79 -5.78 -2.14
N LEU A 239 7.76 -6.37 -2.84
CA LEU A 239 7.54 -6.90 -4.19
C LEU A 239 6.43 -7.96 -4.21
N ALA A 240 6.42 -8.86 -3.22
CA ALA A 240 5.40 -9.89 -3.11
C ALA A 240 4.00 -9.30 -2.87
N SER A 241 3.89 -8.31 -2.00
CA SER A 241 2.60 -7.63 -1.72
C SER A 241 2.09 -6.90 -2.95
N TRP A 242 3.01 -6.22 -3.65
CA TRP A 242 2.71 -5.50 -4.88
C TRP A 242 2.23 -6.45 -5.99
N ILE A 243 2.90 -7.58 -6.19
CA ILE A 243 2.46 -8.61 -7.13
C ILE A 243 1.09 -9.17 -6.72
N CYS A 244 0.86 -9.45 -5.44
CA CYS A 244 -0.42 -9.95 -4.94
C CYS A 244 -1.55 -8.99 -5.31
N HIS A 245 -1.42 -7.74 -4.88
CA HIS A 245 -2.43 -6.71 -5.11
C HIS A 245 -2.63 -6.41 -6.60
N GLY A 246 -1.52 -6.24 -7.34
CA GLY A 246 -1.58 -6.01 -8.79
C GLY A 246 -2.25 -7.14 -9.54
N THR A 247 -2.01 -8.39 -9.13
CA THR A 247 -2.71 -9.55 -9.70
C THR A 247 -4.20 -9.52 -9.37
N SER A 248 -4.59 -9.25 -8.12
CA SER A 248 -6.00 -9.14 -7.75
C SER A 248 -6.71 -8.10 -8.62
N ASN A 249 -6.11 -6.92 -8.77
CA ASN A 249 -6.68 -5.85 -9.59
C ASN A 249 -6.79 -6.25 -11.07
N ALA A 250 -5.70 -6.75 -11.67
CA ALA A 250 -5.65 -7.09 -13.08
C ALA A 250 -6.61 -8.25 -13.47
N PHE A 251 -6.85 -9.19 -12.56
CA PHE A 251 -7.73 -10.34 -12.82
C PHE A 251 -9.16 -10.16 -12.31
N SER A 252 -9.45 -9.09 -11.58
CA SER A 252 -10.76 -8.83 -10.98
C SER A 252 -11.91 -8.90 -12.00
N GLY A 253 -11.78 -8.24 -13.16
CA GLY A 253 -12.80 -8.24 -14.22
C GLY A 253 -13.02 -9.63 -14.86
N ILE A 254 -11.97 -10.43 -14.99
CA ILE A 254 -12.07 -11.81 -15.49
C ILE A 254 -12.84 -12.67 -14.49
N VAL A 255 -12.49 -12.61 -13.21
CA VAL A 255 -13.18 -13.37 -12.16
C VAL A 255 -14.64 -12.92 -12.03
N ASN A 256 -14.91 -11.62 -12.09
CA ASN A 256 -16.27 -11.08 -12.11
C ASN A 256 -17.11 -11.70 -13.24
N SER A 257 -16.55 -11.74 -14.45
CA SER A 257 -17.21 -12.32 -15.62
C SER A 257 -17.52 -13.81 -15.45
N ILE A 258 -16.65 -14.56 -14.78
CA ILE A 258 -16.90 -15.97 -14.42
C ILE A 258 -18.10 -16.09 -13.49
N PHE A 259 -18.19 -15.28 -12.43
CA PHE A 259 -19.32 -15.31 -11.50
C PHE A 259 -20.64 -14.94 -12.19
N ILE A 260 -20.66 -13.88 -13.00
CA ILE A 260 -21.84 -13.49 -13.78
C ILE A 260 -22.30 -14.65 -14.69
N SER A 261 -21.35 -15.31 -15.37
CA SER A 261 -21.67 -16.45 -16.24
C SER A 261 -22.20 -17.68 -15.49
N LEU A 262 -21.80 -17.88 -14.23
CA LEU A 262 -22.28 -18.97 -13.40
C LEU A 262 -23.69 -18.71 -12.84
N LEU A 263 -24.01 -17.46 -12.53
CA LEU A 263 -25.29 -17.05 -11.94
C LEU A 263 -26.41 -16.87 -12.98
N ASN A 264 -26.06 -16.55 -14.23
CA ASN A 264 -27.02 -16.40 -15.34
C ASN A 264 -27.38 -17.74 -16.03
N ARG A 265 -27.15 -18.88 -15.36
CA ARG A 265 -27.53 -20.23 -15.83
C ARG A 265 -28.76 -20.71 -15.10
#